data_AF-A0A7J8GTP8-F1
#
_entry.id   AF-A0A7J8GTP8-F1
#
_cell.length_a   1.000
_cell.length_b   1.000
_cell.length_c   1.000
_cell.angle_alpha   90.00
_cell.angle_beta   90.00
_cell.angle_gamma   90.00
#
_symmetry.space_group_name_H-M   'P 1'
#
loop_
_entity.id
_entity.type
_entity.pdbx_description
1 polymer ?
#
loop_
_entity_poly.entity_id
_entity_poly.type
_entity_poly.pdbx_seq_one_letter_code
_entity_poly.pdbx_strand_id
1 'polypeptide(L)'
;MPEGQGNTSLSFLVLVTGCTSVGRIPDAEIYKITATDFHPLQEDPGEEARLAALRKALSSGAFYFSWPSDGSRFDLTVRAQKQGDDSHEWGNAFFWNHLLHLPLRQHQVSCCDWLLKVICGVVAIRTVYASHKQAKACLISRISCARAGARFHTRGVNDDGHVSNFVETEQTIYMDDGVSSFVQIRGSVPLFWEQPGLQVGSHHLRLNRGLEANAPAFDR
;
A
#
# COMPACT_ATOMS: atom_id res chain seq x y z
N MET A 1 0.16 46.79 2.97
CA MET A 1 -0.27 45.56 3.66
C MET A 1 -0.63 44.56 2.58
N PRO A 2 0.23 43.59 2.22
CA PRO A 2 -0.17 42.54 1.31
C PRO A 2 -0.97 41.49 2.08
N GLU A 3 -2.21 41.27 1.64
CA GLU A 3 -3.08 40.20 2.11
C GLU A 3 -2.40 38.85 1.88
N GLY A 4 -2.48 37.99 2.90
CA GLY A 4 -1.88 36.66 2.86
C GLY A 4 -2.44 35.85 1.71
N GLN A 5 -1.56 35.39 0.83
CA GLN A 5 -1.86 34.31 -0.11
C GLN A 5 -2.30 33.08 0.69
N GLY A 6 -3.61 32.89 0.81
CA GLY A 6 -4.17 31.62 1.22
C GLY A 6 -3.71 30.57 0.22
N ASN A 7 -3.01 29.55 0.70
CA ASN A 7 -2.54 28.44 -0.11
C ASN A 7 -3.77 27.72 -0.71
N THR A 8 -4.15 28.03 -1.94
CA THR A 8 -5.29 27.41 -2.62
C THR A 8 -4.96 25.94 -2.90
N SER A 9 -5.66 25.04 -2.22
CA SER A 9 -5.50 23.60 -2.43
C SER A 9 -6.17 23.18 -3.76
N LEU A 10 -5.37 22.70 -4.71
CA LEU A 10 -5.86 22.09 -5.93
C LEU A 10 -6.32 20.65 -5.63
N SER A 11 -7.52 20.29 -6.10
CA SER A 11 -8.12 18.98 -5.88
C SER A 11 -8.30 18.24 -7.20
N PHE A 12 -8.00 16.95 -7.20
CA PHE A 12 -8.10 16.11 -8.38
C PHE A 12 -8.83 14.81 -8.05
N LEU A 13 -9.64 14.33 -8.99
CA LEU A 13 -10.10 12.96 -9.01
C LEU A 13 -9.04 12.10 -9.70
N VAL A 14 -8.49 11.13 -8.97
CA VAL A 14 -7.51 10.18 -9.50
C VAL A 14 -8.23 8.96 -10.02
N LEU A 15 -8.07 8.66 -11.30
CA LEU A 15 -8.70 7.53 -11.97
C LEU A 15 -7.66 6.49 -12.39
N VAL A 16 -8.01 5.21 -12.26
CA VAL A 16 -7.30 4.11 -12.92
C VAL A 16 -7.90 3.96 -14.31
N THR A 17 -7.13 4.30 -15.35
CA THR A 17 -7.58 4.28 -16.75
C THR A 17 -7.04 3.09 -17.53
N GLY A 18 -6.03 2.39 -16.98
CA GLY A 18 -5.48 1.18 -17.56
C GLY A 18 -4.97 0.22 -16.50
N CYS A 19 -5.24 -1.08 -16.72
CA CYS A 19 -4.73 -2.15 -15.90
C CYS A 19 -4.52 -3.43 -16.72
N THR A 20 -3.74 -4.36 -16.18
CA THR A 20 -3.52 -5.69 -16.76
C THR A 20 -3.81 -6.76 -15.71
N SER A 21 -4.54 -7.80 -16.07
CA SER A 21 -4.76 -8.96 -15.20
C SER A 21 -3.43 -9.65 -14.89
N VAL A 22 -3.19 -9.90 -13.61
CA VAL A 22 -2.05 -10.66 -13.07
C VAL A 22 -2.41 -12.14 -12.95
N GLY A 23 -3.69 -12.42 -12.74
CA GLY A 23 -4.23 -13.75 -12.59
C GLY A 23 -5.48 -13.76 -11.72
N ARG A 24 -6.16 -14.90 -11.77
CA ARG A 24 -7.39 -15.16 -11.02
C ARG A 24 -7.12 -16.16 -9.90
N ILE A 25 -7.60 -15.82 -8.71
CA ILE A 25 -7.83 -16.70 -7.56
C ILE A 25 -9.35 -16.97 -7.45
N PRO A 26 -9.81 -17.94 -6.65
CA PRO A 26 -11.25 -18.25 -6.56
C PRO A 26 -12.12 -17.01 -6.28
N ASP A 27 -11.69 -16.19 -5.31
CA ASP A 27 -12.51 -15.09 -4.81
C ASP A 27 -12.34 -13.77 -5.56
N ALA A 28 -11.32 -13.63 -6.42
CA ALA A 28 -11.05 -12.38 -7.12
C ALA A 28 -10.15 -12.55 -8.34
N GLU A 29 -10.27 -11.60 -9.26
CA GLU A 29 -9.23 -11.32 -10.25
C GLU A 29 -8.32 -10.19 -9.73
N ILE A 30 -7.00 -10.36 -9.88
CA ILE A 30 -6.04 -9.36 -9.42
C ILE A 30 -5.49 -8.61 -10.62
N TYR A 31 -5.50 -7.28 -10.53
CA TYR A 31 -5.04 -6.39 -11.58
C TYR A 31 -3.84 -5.57 -11.12
N LYS A 32 -2.91 -5.36 -12.05
CA LYS A 32 -1.82 -4.40 -11.93
C LYS A 32 -2.21 -3.11 -12.64
N ILE A 33 -2.08 -1.98 -11.96
CA ILE A 33 -2.33 -0.66 -12.54
C ILE A 33 -1.22 -0.32 -13.54
N THR A 34 -1.60 0.12 -14.73
CA THR A 34 -0.67 0.48 -15.81
C THR A 34 -0.85 1.90 -16.31
N ALA A 35 -1.99 2.54 -16.05
CA ALA A 35 -2.22 3.94 -16.37
C ALA A 35 -3.18 4.58 -15.36
N THR A 36 -2.90 5.83 -15.02
CA THR A 36 -3.77 6.68 -14.20
C THR A 36 -3.97 8.03 -14.84
N ASP A 37 -5.09 8.68 -14.54
CA ASP A 37 -5.34 10.06 -14.91
C ASP A 37 -5.81 10.90 -13.72
N PHE A 38 -5.64 12.22 -13.84
CA PHE A 38 -5.91 13.20 -12.81
C PHE A 38 -6.85 14.25 -13.40
N HIS A 39 -8.13 14.17 -13.03
CA HIS A 39 -9.12 15.14 -13.46
C HIS A 39 -9.23 16.25 -12.42
N PRO A 40 -8.92 17.51 -12.78
CA PRO A 40 -9.02 18.62 -11.85
C PRO A 40 -10.49 18.88 -11.50
N LEU A 41 -10.75 19.20 -10.24
CA LEU A 41 -12.08 19.59 -9.75
C LEU A 41 -12.28 21.11 -9.79
N GLN A 42 -11.24 21.88 -10.10
CA GLN A 42 -11.25 23.33 -10.28
C GLN A 42 -10.62 23.72 -11.64
N GLU A 43 -10.90 24.93 -12.14
CA GLU A 43 -10.30 25.42 -13.39
C GLU A 43 -8.80 25.74 -13.24
N ASP A 44 -8.03 25.40 -14.28
CA ASP A 44 -6.58 25.58 -14.51
C ASP A 44 -5.63 25.26 -13.33
N PRO A 45 -5.11 24.02 -13.25
CA PRO A 45 -4.23 23.63 -12.16
C PRO A 45 -2.80 24.16 -12.25
N GLY A 46 -2.31 24.68 -13.38
CA GLY A 46 -0.93 25.19 -13.53
C GLY A 46 0.24 24.25 -13.13
N GLU A 47 -0.01 23.04 -12.62
CA GLU A 47 0.96 22.13 -12.01
C GLU A 47 1.26 20.89 -12.88
N GLU A 48 1.29 21.06 -14.21
CA GLU A 48 1.40 19.95 -15.16
C GLU A 48 2.64 19.05 -14.92
N ALA A 49 3.79 19.63 -14.55
CA ALA A 49 5.00 18.88 -14.27
C ALA A 49 4.87 17.95 -13.04
N ARG A 50 4.20 18.40 -11.97
CA ARG A 50 3.96 17.58 -10.77
C ARG A 50 2.96 16.47 -11.07
N LEU A 51 1.90 16.77 -11.81
CA LEU A 51 0.93 15.77 -12.25
C LEU A 51 1.58 14.70 -13.14
N ALA A 52 2.48 15.09 -14.04
CA ALA A 52 3.24 14.15 -14.86
C ALA A 52 4.10 13.21 -14.00
N ALA A 53 4.77 13.73 -12.96
CA ALA A 53 5.55 12.91 -12.03
C ALA A 53 4.66 11.94 -11.23
N LEU A 54 3.50 12.39 -10.76
CA LEU A 54 2.53 11.55 -10.05
C LEU A 54 1.94 10.45 -10.94
N ARG A 55 1.50 10.79 -12.16
CA ARG A 55 1.05 9.81 -13.16
C ARG A 55 2.10 8.73 -13.42
N LYS A 56 3.35 9.15 -13.62
CA LYS A 56 4.48 8.23 -13.80
C LYS A 56 4.71 7.34 -12.58
N ALA A 57 4.61 7.89 -11.38
CA ALA A 57 4.78 7.13 -10.14
C ALA A 57 3.68 6.07 -9.98
N LEU A 58 2.41 6.44 -10.14
CA LEU A 58 1.27 5.53 -10.01
C LEU A 58 1.20 4.49 -11.13
N SER A 59 1.76 4.81 -12.30
CA SER A 59 1.85 3.89 -13.44
C SER A 59 3.16 3.09 -13.46
N SER A 60 3.92 3.07 -12.37
CA SER A 60 5.22 2.38 -12.28
C SER A 60 5.14 0.85 -12.31
N GLY A 61 3.94 0.27 -12.23
CA GLY A 61 3.72 -1.18 -12.13
C GLY A 61 3.89 -1.75 -10.72
N ALA A 62 3.98 -0.89 -9.70
CA ALA A 62 4.06 -1.27 -8.29
C ALA A 62 2.69 -1.36 -7.60
N PHE A 63 1.60 -0.99 -8.28
CA PHE A 63 0.28 -0.86 -7.66
C PHE A 63 -0.70 -1.91 -8.19
N TYR A 64 -1.44 -2.52 -7.27
CA TYR A 64 -2.35 -3.64 -7.55
C TYR A 64 -3.67 -3.46 -6.81
N PHE A 65 -4.75 -3.94 -7.39
CA PHE A 65 -6.06 -4.03 -6.74
C PHE A 65 -6.71 -5.38 -7.08
N SER A 66 -7.65 -5.80 -6.23
CA SER A 66 -8.53 -6.94 -6.53
C SER A 66 -9.85 -6.46 -7.10
N TRP A 67 -10.39 -7.26 -8.01
CA TRP A 67 -11.79 -7.20 -8.43
C TRP A 67 -12.48 -8.46 -7.91
N PRO A 68 -13.35 -8.35 -6.90
CA PRO A 68 -14.04 -9.51 -6.33
C PRO A 68 -14.85 -10.26 -7.39
N SER A 69 -14.81 -11.60 -7.34
CA SER A 69 -15.78 -12.45 -8.04
C SER A 69 -17.19 -12.20 -7.49
N ASP A 70 -18.24 -12.50 -8.26
CA ASP A 70 -19.63 -12.27 -7.85
C ASP A 70 -19.93 -12.79 -6.43
N GLY A 71 -20.32 -11.88 -5.53
CA GLY A 71 -20.66 -12.17 -4.13
C GLY A 71 -19.48 -12.30 -3.17
N SER A 72 -18.24 -12.26 -3.64
CA SER A 72 -17.03 -12.24 -2.80
C SER A 72 -16.77 -10.85 -2.23
N ARG A 73 -16.06 -10.79 -1.09
CA ARG A 73 -15.57 -9.56 -0.46
C ARG A 73 -14.04 -9.54 -0.34
N PHE A 74 -13.35 -10.18 -1.28
CA PHE A 74 -11.90 -10.35 -1.19
C PHE A 74 -11.17 -9.00 -1.16
N ASP A 75 -10.41 -8.77 -0.08
CA ASP A 75 -9.64 -7.55 0.15
C ASP A 75 -8.15 -7.84 0.02
N LEU A 76 -7.54 -7.38 -1.07
CA LEU A 76 -6.11 -7.58 -1.34
C LEU A 76 -5.20 -6.91 -0.30
N THR A 77 -5.71 -5.95 0.46
CA THR A 77 -4.95 -5.21 1.47
C THR A 77 -4.71 -6.03 2.73
N VAL A 78 -5.45 -7.12 2.95
CA VAL A 78 -5.28 -8.01 4.10
C VAL A 78 -4.85 -9.41 3.67
N ARG A 79 -4.29 -10.16 4.62
CA ARG A 79 -3.87 -11.56 4.41
C ARG A 79 -5.07 -12.50 4.42
N ALA A 80 -4.90 -13.69 3.86
CA ALA A 80 -5.94 -14.70 3.76
C ALA A 80 -6.60 -15.02 5.11
N GLN A 81 -5.83 -15.09 6.20
CA GLN A 81 -6.36 -15.39 7.54
C GLN A 81 -7.24 -14.27 8.13
N LYS A 82 -7.21 -13.06 7.56
CA LYS A 82 -8.00 -11.90 8.00
C LYS A 82 -9.11 -11.53 7.02
N GLN A 83 -9.32 -12.32 5.98
CA GLN A 83 -10.43 -12.09 5.04
C GLN A 83 -11.77 -12.23 5.79
N GLY A 84 -12.69 -11.29 5.55
CA GLY A 84 -14.01 -11.27 6.20
C GLY A 84 -14.02 -10.70 7.63
N ASP A 85 -12.88 -10.20 8.14
CA ASP A 85 -12.83 -9.46 9.40
C ASP A 85 -13.08 -7.96 9.15
N ASP A 86 -14.31 -7.51 9.43
CA ASP A 86 -14.73 -6.12 9.23
C ASP A 86 -14.04 -5.12 10.18
N SER A 87 -13.29 -5.60 11.18
CA SER A 87 -12.64 -4.73 12.18
C SER A 87 -11.48 -3.89 11.63
N HIS A 88 -10.97 -4.20 10.43
CA HIS A 88 -9.75 -3.60 9.87
C HIS A 88 -9.97 -2.67 8.67
N GLU A 89 -11.23 -2.30 8.36
CA GLU A 89 -11.56 -1.45 7.21
C GLU A 89 -10.80 -0.11 7.20
N TRP A 90 -10.47 0.43 8.38
CA TRP A 90 -9.73 1.69 8.53
C TRP A 90 -8.50 1.50 9.42
N GLY A 91 -7.34 1.98 8.95
CA GLY A 91 -6.07 1.78 9.65
C GLY A 91 -5.28 0.55 9.17
N ASN A 92 -5.75 -0.12 8.10
CA ASN A 92 -4.90 -1.10 7.43
C ASN A 92 -3.69 -0.40 6.82
N ALA A 93 -2.52 -0.71 7.38
CA ALA A 93 -1.23 -0.20 6.94
C ALA A 93 -0.90 -0.50 5.47
N PHE A 94 -1.60 -1.43 4.81
CA PHE A 94 -1.40 -1.79 3.41
C PHE A 94 -2.42 -1.19 2.44
N PHE A 95 -3.42 -0.45 2.94
CA PHE A 95 -4.39 0.26 2.11
C PHE A 95 -3.76 1.58 1.61
N TRP A 96 -3.01 1.49 0.52
CA TRP A 96 -2.11 2.57 0.07
C TRP A 96 -2.84 3.88 -0.23
N ASN A 97 -3.97 3.82 -0.95
CA ASN A 97 -4.73 5.01 -1.35
C ASN A 97 -5.78 5.48 -0.32
N HIS A 98 -5.74 5.01 0.93
CA HIS A 98 -6.73 5.41 1.95
C HIS A 98 -6.85 6.94 2.13
N LEU A 99 -5.73 7.68 2.05
CA LEU A 99 -5.73 9.15 2.17
C LEU A 99 -6.40 9.83 0.99
N LEU A 100 -6.36 9.24 -0.21
CA LEU A 100 -7.06 9.77 -1.39
C LEU A 100 -8.59 9.69 -1.21
N HIS A 101 -9.05 8.82 -0.31
CA HIS A 101 -10.48 8.61 -0.04
C HIS A 101 -11.02 9.52 1.08
N LEU A 102 -10.13 10.15 1.86
CA LEU A 102 -10.53 10.96 3.00
C LEU A 102 -11.47 12.12 2.61
N PRO A 103 -11.22 12.89 1.53
CA PRO A 103 -12.14 13.97 1.14
C PRO A 103 -13.53 13.44 0.75
N LEU A 104 -13.61 12.34 0.00
CA LEU A 104 -14.87 11.73 -0.42
C LEU A 104 -15.73 11.34 0.79
N ARG A 105 -15.09 10.74 1.80
CA ARG A 105 -15.74 10.36 3.06
C ARG A 105 -16.18 11.57 3.87
N GLN A 106 -15.35 12.61 3.97
CA GLN A 106 -15.71 13.86 4.66
C GLN A 106 -16.96 14.50 4.03
N HIS A 107 -17.12 14.34 2.72
CA HIS A 107 -18.31 14.76 1.98
C HIS A 107 -19.41 13.69 1.89
N GLN A 108 -19.31 12.60 2.66
CA GLN A 108 -20.33 11.55 2.75
C GLN A 108 -20.66 10.87 1.40
N VAL A 109 -19.70 10.84 0.48
CA VAL A 109 -19.85 10.14 -0.80
C VAL A 109 -19.79 8.64 -0.55
N SER A 110 -20.84 7.91 -0.93
CA SER A 110 -20.82 6.45 -0.91
C SER A 110 -19.84 5.94 -1.96
N CYS A 111 -18.84 5.19 -1.50
CA CYS A 111 -17.75 4.72 -2.34
C CYS A 111 -17.72 3.18 -2.50
N CYS A 112 -18.61 2.46 -1.84
CA CYS A 112 -18.57 1.00 -1.73
C CYS A 112 -18.54 0.26 -3.07
N ASP A 113 -19.12 0.85 -4.12
CA ASP A 113 -19.33 0.18 -5.41
C ASP A 113 -18.22 0.44 -6.43
N TRP A 114 -17.39 1.46 -6.24
CA TRP A 114 -16.47 1.94 -7.28
C TRP A 114 -15.05 2.25 -6.79
N LEU A 115 -14.85 2.30 -5.47
CA LEU A 115 -13.57 2.62 -4.89
C LEU A 115 -12.67 1.39 -4.83
N LEU A 116 -11.49 1.53 -5.44
CA LEU A 116 -10.48 0.48 -5.45
C LEU A 116 -9.61 0.55 -4.20
N LYS A 117 -9.54 -0.54 -3.43
CA LYS A 117 -8.52 -0.69 -2.40
C LYS A 117 -7.20 -1.11 -3.07
N VAL A 118 -6.20 -0.23 -3.07
CA VAL A 118 -4.92 -0.44 -3.77
C VAL A 118 -3.83 -0.80 -2.77
N ILE A 119 -3.02 -1.81 -3.11
CA ILE A 119 -1.74 -2.09 -2.44
C ILE A 119 -0.58 -1.56 -3.27
N CYS A 120 0.52 -1.23 -2.61
CA CYS A 120 1.83 -1.06 -3.24
C CYS A 120 2.70 -2.28 -2.95
N GLY A 121 3.39 -2.82 -3.97
CA GLY A 121 4.25 -3.98 -3.83
C GLY A 121 4.30 -4.86 -5.07
N VAL A 122 4.11 -6.16 -4.92
CA VAL A 122 4.20 -7.15 -6.01
C VAL A 122 3.16 -8.24 -5.81
N VAL A 123 2.50 -8.64 -6.90
CA VAL A 123 1.66 -9.83 -6.95
C VAL A 123 2.13 -10.73 -8.07
N ALA A 124 2.29 -12.02 -7.78
CA ALA A 124 2.53 -13.05 -8.77
C ALA A 124 1.59 -14.23 -8.53
N ILE A 125 0.85 -14.64 -9.56
CA ILE A 125 -0.03 -15.81 -9.50
C ILE A 125 0.44 -16.81 -10.56
N ARG A 126 0.56 -18.08 -10.18
CA ARG A 126 0.90 -19.18 -11.08
C ARG A 126 -0.02 -20.37 -10.82
N THR A 127 -0.47 -21.00 -11.90
CA THR A 127 -1.06 -22.33 -11.81
C THR A 127 0.06 -23.33 -11.57
N VAL A 128 -0.09 -24.14 -10.54
CA VAL A 128 0.82 -25.25 -10.22
C VAL A 128 0.04 -26.55 -10.19
N TYR A 129 0.72 -27.66 -10.42
CA TYR A 129 0.12 -28.99 -10.41
C TYR A 129 0.84 -29.85 -9.38
N ALA A 130 0.08 -30.45 -8.47
CA ALA A 130 0.56 -31.43 -7.51
C ALA A 130 -0.12 -32.76 -7.83
N SER A 131 0.59 -33.63 -8.54
CA SER A 131 0.02 -34.85 -9.13
C SER A 131 -1.17 -34.50 -10.06
N HIS A 132 -2.38 -34.97 -9.74
CA HIS A 132 -3.60 -34.70 -10.50
C HIS A 132 -4.38 -33.48 -10.00
N LYS A 133 -3.93 -32.82 -8.91
CA LYS A 133 -4.59 -31.64 -8.37
C LYS A 133 -3.99 -30.37 -8.98
N GLN A 134 -4.86 -29.50 -9.48
CA GLN A 134 -4.51 -28.15 -9.89
C GLN A 134 -4.58 -27.22 -8.67
N ALA A 135 -3.64 -26.30 -8.55
CA ALA A 135 -3.65 -25.28 -7.51
C ALA A 135 -3.20 -23.92 -8.07
N LYS A 136 -3.56 -22.84 -7.37
CA LYS A 136 -3.00 -21.49 -7.62
C LYS A 136 -2.02 -21.14 -6.53
N ALA A 137 -0.74 -21.09 -6.87
CA ALA A 137 0.29 -20.52 -6.01
C ALA A 137 0.35 -19.02 -6.25
N CYS A 138 0.19 -18.24 -5.18
CA CYS A 138 0.29 -16.79 -5.23
C CYS A 138 1.35 -16.30 -4.27
N LEU A 139 2.11 -15.29 -4.68
CA LEU A 139 3.03 -14.55 -3.85
C LEU A 139 2.60 -13.10 -3.86
N ILE A 140 2.21 -12.58 -2.70
CA ILE A 140 1.68 -11.24 -2.52
C ILE A 140 2.58 -10.50 -1.53
N SER A 141 3.35 -9.53 -2.02
CA SER A 141 4.13 -8.62 -1.18
C SER A 141 3.42 -7.27 -1.10
N ARG A 142 3.10 -6.83 0.11
CA ARG A 142 2.46 -5.55 0.43
C ARG A 142 3.43 -4.65 1.19
N ILE A 143 3.60 -3.41 0.73
CA ILE A 143 4.41 -2.38 1.37
C ILE A 143 3.49 -1.51 2.22
N SER A 144 3.83 -1.35 3.50
CA SER A 144 3.07 -0.52 4.42
C SER A 144 3.20 0.96 4.07
N CYS A 145 2.08 1.67 4.07
CA CYS A 145 1.98 3.12 4.00
C CYS A 145 1.90 3.79 5.37
N ALA A 146 1.89 3.04 6.49
CA ALA A 146 1.78 3.60 7.84
C ALA A 146 3.00 4.47 8.24
N ARG A 147 4.18 4.18 7.65
CA ARG A 147 5.38 5.03 7.73
C ARG A 147 6.07 5.08 6.37
N ALA A 148 5.43 5.78 5.43
CA ALA A 148 5.97 6.02 4.11
C ALA A 148 7.22 6.93 4.17
N GLY A 149 8.22 6.65 3.33
CA GLY A 149 9.45 7.43 3.28
C GLY A 149 10.48 6.83 2.33
N ALA A 150 11.33 7.66 1.74
CA ALA A 150 12.35 7.19 0.82
C ALA A 150 13.39 6.33 1.56
N ARG A 151 13.83 5.25 0.91
CA ARG A 151 14.97 4.44 1.38
C ARG A 151 16.14 5.39 1.64
N PHE A 152 16.80 5.24 2.79
CA PHE A 152 17.87 6.11 3.33
C PHE A 152 17.43 7.43 3.98
N HIS A 153 16.22 7.92 3.76
CA HIS A 153 15.70 9.12 4.44
C HIS A 153 14.88 8.77 5.68
N THR A 154 14.26 7.60 5.68
CA THR A 154 13.40 7.17 6.80
C THR A 154 13.85 5.79 7.27
N ARG A 155 14.35 5.73 8.50
CA ARG A 155 14.75 4.51 9.21
C ARG A 155 14.12 4.47 10.60
N GLY A 156 14.19 3.31 11.22
CA GLY A 156 13.63 3.09 12.55
C GLY A 156 12.11 3.15 12.62
N VAL A 157 11.63 3.36 13.84
CA VAL A 157 10.21 3.37 14.26
C VAL A 157 9.70 4.81 14.49
N ASN A 158 8.39 5.05 14.34
CA ASN A 158 7.73 6.29 14.84
C ASN A 158 7.22 6.10 16.28
N ASP A 159 6.67 7.18 16.83
CA ASP A 159 5.95 7.20 18.10
C ASP A 159 4.77 6.22 18.14
N ASP A 160 4.23 5.86 16.98
CA ASP A 160 3.12 4.92 16.87
C ASP A 160 3.52 3.44 16.85
N GLY A 161 4.83 3.12 16.75
CA GLY A 161 5.33 1.74 16.62
C GLY A 161 5.51 1.26 15.17
N HIS A 162 5.21 2.09 14.18
CA HIS A 162 5.37 1.75 12.77
C HIS A 162 6.83 1.88 12.32
N VAL A 163 7.39 0.76 11.86
CA VAL A 163 8.75 0.74 11.31
C VAL A 163 8.78 1.16 9.83
N SER A 164 9.86 1.83 9.45
CA SER A 164 10.07 2.27 8.06
C SER A 164 10.30 1.07 7.14
N ASN A 165 9.87 1.14 5.87
CA ASN A 165 10.02 0.07 4.88
C ASN A 165 9.44 -1.28 5.35
N PHE A 166 8.34 -1.26 6.11
CA PHE A 166 7.65 -2.48 6.52
C PHE A 166 6.96 -3.13 5.31
N VAL A 167 7.23 -4.41 5.12
CA VAL A 167 6.70 -5.24 4.04
C VAL A 167 6.21 -6.54 4.62
N GLU A 168 5.03 -6.95 4.19
CA GLU A 168 4.49 -8.28 4.42
C GLU A 168 4.50 -9.04 3.09
N THR A 169 5.11 -10.22 3.06
CA THR A 169 5.07 -11.14 1.93
C THR A 169 4.30 -12.39 2.34
N GLU A 170 3.17 -12.61 1.69
CA GLU A 170 2.31 -13.75 1.88
C GLU A 170 2.42 -14.70 0.68
N GLN A 171 2.73 -15.96 0.96
CA GLN A 171 2.58 -17.06 0.02
C GLN A 171 1.26 -17.76 0.30
N THR A 172 0.36 -17.79 -0.69
CA THR A 172 -0.91 -18.52 -0.61
C THR A 172 -0.97 -19.64 -1.63
N ILE A 173 -1.52 -20.79 -1.25
CA ILE A 173 -1.83 -21.89 -2.17
C ILE A 173 -3.33 -22.14 -2.08
N TYR A 174 -4.04 -21.85 -3.18
CA TYR A 174 -5.47 -22.15 -3.32
C TYR A 174 -5.63 -23.52 -3.99
N MET A 175 -6.37 -24.40 -3.34
CA MET A 175 -6.80 -25.71 -3.83
C MET A 175 -8.32 -25.80 -3.70
N ASP A 176 -8.93 -26.82 -4.30
CA ASP A 176 -10.38 -27.02 -4.28
C ASP A 176 -10.93 -27.23 -2.85
N ASP A 177 -10.10 -27.77 -1.95
CA ASP A 177 -10.45 -28.12 -0.57
C ASP A 177 -10.00 -27.08 0.47
N GLY A 178 -9.34 -25.99 0.05
CA GLY A 178 -8.98 -24.91 0.96
C GLY A 178 -7.82 -24.03 0.51
N VAL A 179 -7.40 -23.16 1.43
CA VAL A 179 -6.33 -22.18 1.21
C VAL A 179 -5.28 -22.33 2.31
N SER A 180 -4.02 -22.53 1.91
CA SER A 180 -2.87 -22.39 2.80
C SER A 180 -2.31 -20.98 2.65
N SER A 181 -1.92 -20.34 3.76
CA SER A 181 -1.25 -19.04 3.77
C SER A 181 -0.08 -19.05 4.73
N PHE A 182 1.07 -18.58 4.25
CA PHE A 182 2.30 -18.40 5.01
C PHE A 182 2.82 -16.98 4.83
N VAL A 183 3.10 -16.29 5.93
CA VAL A 183 3.44 -14.87 5.94
C VAL A 183 4.84 -14.66 6.49
N GLN A 184 5.64 -13.86 5.78
CA GLN A 184 6.92 -13.35 6.23
C GLN A 184 6.89 -11.83 6.27
N ILE A 185 7.51 -11.24 7.27
CA ILE A 185 7.62 -9.79 7.40
C ILE A 185 9.07 -9.34 7.28
N ARG A 186 9.26 -8.11 6.81
CA ARG A 186 10.54 -7.43 6.77
C ARG A 186 10.33 -5.95 7.05
N GLY A 187 11.18 -5.33 7.84
CA GLY A 187 11.11 -3.90 8.10
C GLY A 187 12.41 -3.34 8.65
N SER A 188 12.43 -2.04 8.92
CA SER A 188 13.52 -1.43 9.69
C SER A 188 13.53 -1.99 11.11
N VAL A 189 14.70 -2.03 11.74
CA VAL A 189 14.82 -2.39 13.16
C VAL A 189 13.92 -1.44 13.99
N PRO A 190 13.06 -1.96 14.88
CA PRO A 190 12.08 -1.19 15.66
C PRO A 190 12.73 -0.39 16.80
N LEU A 191 13.59 0.56 16.41
CA LEU A 191 14.26 1.51 17.30
C LEU A 191 14.17 2.90 16.68
N PHE A 192 14.32 3.95 17.48
CA PHE A 192 14.47 5.32 16.99
C PHE A 192 15.91 5.53 16.54
N TRP A 193 16.19 5.32 15.26
CA TRP A 193 17.54 5.45 14.71
C TRP A 193 17.57 6.07 13.32
N GLU A 194 18.69 6.74 13.04
CA GLU A 194 19.00 7.32 11.74
C GLU A 194 20.41 6.94 11.29
N GLN A 195 20.63 7.03 9.98
CA GLN A 195 21.95 6.89 9.38
C GLN A 195 22.24 8.18 8.61
N PRO A 196 23.06 9.10 9.16
CA PRO A 196 23.39 10.34 8.48
C PRO A 196 24.26 10.07 7.24
N GLY A 197 23.81 10.55 6.08
CA GLY A 197 24.61 10.58 4.85
C GLY A 197 24.61 9.30 4.00
N LEU A 198 24.89 9.48 2.71
CA LEU A 198 25.01 8.40 1.71
C LEU A 198 26.48 8.02 1.41
N GLN A 199 27.44 8.62 2.13
CA GLN A 199 28.86 8.40 1.85
C GLN A 199 29.34 7.05 2.38
N VAL A 200 29.99 6.29 1.51
CA VAL A 200 30.58 4.98 1.81
C VAL A 200 31.79 5.20 2.71
N GLY A 201 31.77 4.67 3.94
CA GLY A 201 32.95 4.62 4.82
C GLY A 201 32.82 5.24 6.22
N SER A 202 31.76 6.01 6.53
CA SER A 202 31.54 6.57 7.88
C SER A 202 30.08 6.39 8.34
N HIS A 203 29.67 5.13 8.50
CA HIS A 203 28.31 4.77 8.91
C HIS A 203 28.17 4.75 10.44
N HIS A 204 28.24 5.91 11.08
CA HIS A 204 27.88 6.00 12.49
C HIS A 204 26.35 6.01 12.61
N LEU A 205 25.78 4.91 13.09
CA LEU A 205 24.38 4.86 13.49
C LEU A 205 24.17 5.83 14.65
N ARG A 206 23.12 6.65 14.56
CA ARG A 206 22.68 7.50 15.66
C ARG A 206 21.38 6.93 16.22
N LEU A 207 21.40 6.64 17.52
CA LEU A 207 20.19 6.36 18.27
C LEU A 207 19.62 7.70 18.71
N ASN A 208 18.44 8.03 18.21
CA ASN A 208 17.85 9.35 18.38
C ASN A 208 17.20 9.51 19.76
N ARG A 209 16.94 8.41 20.47
CA ARG A 209 16.27 8.40 21.77
C ARG A 209 16.84 7.33 22.69
N GLY A 210 16.73 7.56 24.00
CA GLY A 210 17.14 6.61 25.04
C GLY A 210 16.23 5.38 25.14
N LEU A 211 16.63 4.39 25.94
CA LEU A 211 15.92 3.11 26.10
C LEU A 211 14.46 3.28 26.52
N GLU A 212 14.17 4.22 27.42
CA GLU A 212 12.82 4.51 27.93
C GLU A 212 11.82 4.90 26.84
N ALA A 213 12.30 5.56 25.78
CA ALA A 213 11.46 5.92 24.64
C ALA A 213 11.37 4.78 23.60
N ASN A 214 12.39 3.92 23.50
CA ASN A 214 12.39 2.82 22.53
C ASN A 214 11.53 1.64 22.98
N ALA A 215 11.52 1.30 24.27
CA ALA A 215 10.79 0.14 24.78
C ALA A 215 9.29 0.17 24.42
N PRO A 216 8.54 1.27 24.66
CA PRO A 216 7.12 1.33 24.29
C PRO A 216 6.86 1.23 22.77
N ALA A 217 7.79 1.69 21.94
CA ALA A 217 7.66 1.60 20.49
C ALA A 217 8.07 0.21 19.95
N PHE A 218 8.93 -0.51 20.67
CA PHE A 218 9.32 -1.88 20.38
C PHE A 218 8.24 -2.89 20.77
N ASP A 219 7.59 -2.67 21.92
CA ASP A 219 6.60 -3.58 22.50
C ASP A 219 5.20 -3.50 21.83
N ARG A 220 5.01 -2.61 20.86
CA ARG A 220 3.75 -2.43 20.12
C ARG A 220 3.58 -3.38 18.92
#